data_AF-A0A2D9KMK7-F1
#
_entry.id   AF-A0A2D9KMK7-F1
#
_cell.length_a   1.000
_cell.length_b   1.000
_cell.length_c   1.000
_cell.angle_alpha   90.00
_cell.angle_beta   90.00
_cell.angle_gamma   90.00
#
_symmetry.space_group_name_H-M   'P 1'
#
loop_
_entity.id
_entity.type
_entity.pdbx_description
1 polymer ?
#
loop_
_entity_poly.entity_id
_entity_poly.type
_entity_poly.pdbx_seq_one_letter_code
_entity_poly.pdbx_strand_id
1 'polypeptide(L)'
;MIQCVSRTSGSLIFTYDHPTCQSLTKASLEKLTNSSNKTDILILPLINDNRIPSLDSFFKIYKRKNLIIYLLGDYDEDCSYQKNFYNYLEDIFIRNLGFYPLVKFIDTPIPQLSKAVQSILSDLKKIKKCEGESKGAVKKPFFFDNYYWWRELCKIVKQSPIVHPSSYKNGFISVSFTDGKPYPSSLLLGINTKELSEILSLLNENPFIAELDFSYAGIENWPHERFSNLHKNTLKLDLRSNNFTNYEFISSFKSLKKLNLGACSIRKMPNEIFFLKNINILFMYKNQIDSFSPEITNLKKLKRLTLYRNLIREVPDYIYECSELETLNLGANPIEKITKKIHNMPSLKSLGLRNCKLKKLPVSSYLIKKIQVDLSKNYELERAP
;
A
#
# COMPACT_ATOMS: atom_id res chain seq x y z
N MET A 1 -36.10 -11.68 2.34
CA MET A 1 -36.32 -10.96 3.62
C MET A 1 -35.27 -11.37 4.63
N ILE A 2 -34.83 -10.49 5.55
CA ILE A 2 -33.90 -10.88 6.64
C ILE A 2 -34.69 -11.48 7.80
N GLN A 3 -34.23 -12.61 8.32
CA GLN A 3 -34.84 -13.31 9.45
C GLN A 3 -33.82 -13.51 10.57
N CYS A 4 -34.25 -13.38 11.83
CA CYS A 4 -33.45 -13.78 12.98
C CYS A 4 -33.59 -15.30 13.18
N VAL A 5 -32.51 -16.04 12.97
CA VAL A 5 -32.51 -17.51 12.97
C VAL A 5 -31.92 -18.13 14.23
N SER A 6 -31.18 -17.36 15.02
CA SER A 6 -30.68 -17.79 16.33
C SER A 6 -30.47 -16.60 17.27
N ARG A 7 -30.69 -16.82 18.57
CA ARG A 7 -30.57 -15.80 19.62
C ARG A 7 -30.04 -16.39 20.91
N THR A 8 -29.08 -15.72 21.53
CA THR A 8 -28.67 -15.90 22.92
C THR A 8 -28.87 -14.60 23.70
N SER A 9 -28.55 -14.58 24.99
CA SER A 9 -28.62 -13.38 25.83
C SER A 9 -27.67 -12.25 25.37
N GLY A 10 -26.65 -12.55 24.57
CA GLY A 10 -25.66 -11.59 24.09
C GLY A 10 -25.64 -11.35 22.59
N SER A 11 -26.10 -12.31 21.77
CA SER A 11 -25.85 -12.32 20.33
C SER A 11 -27.08 -12.72 19.52
N LEU A 12 -27.23 -12.08 18.35
CA LEU A 12 -28.28 -12.37 17.37
C LEU A 12 -27.64 -12.84 16.05
N ILE A 13 -28.23 -13.85 15.43
CA ILE A 13 -27.85 -14.27 14.08
C ILE A 13 -29.01 -14.09 13.13
N PHE A 14 -28.73 -13.38 12.06
CA PHE A 14 -29.64 -13.07 10.99
C PHE A 14 -29.18 -13.72 9.68
N THR A 15 -30.12 -14.15 8.87
CA THR A 15 -29.86 -14.64 7.50
C THR A 15 -30.82 -13.98 6.53
N TYR A 16 -30.36 -13.75 5.31
CA TYR A 16 -31.26 -13.39 4.21
C TYR A 16 -31.97 -14.64 3.68
N ASP A 17 -33.26 -14.51 3.41
CA ASP A 17 -34.09 -15.56 2.83
C ASP A 17 -33.69 -15.80 1.36
N HIS A 18 -32.73 -16.69 1.18
CA HIS A 18 -32.16 -17.10 -0.11
C HIS A 18 -31.64 -18.55 -0.01
N PRO A 19 -31.74 -19.39 -1.06
CA PRO A 19 -31.30 -20.78 -1.03
C PRO A 19 -29.87 -20.99 -0.50
N THR A 20 -28.93 -20.12 -0.88
CA THR A 20 -27.54 -20.13 -0.37
C THR A 20 -27.50 -20.07 1.16
N CYS A 21 -28.28 -19.17 1.77
CA CYS A 21 -28.32 -19.02 3.23
C CYS A 21 -29.17 -20.11 3.90
N GLN A 22 -30.25 -20.57 3.25
CA GLN A 22 -31.10 -21.66 3.75
C GLN A 22 -30.38 -23.01 3.82
N SER A 23 -29.32 -23.21 3.02
CA SER A 23 -28.47 -24.40 3.10
C SER A 23 -27.73 -24.54 4.45
N LEU A 24 -27.65 -23.47 5.24
CA LEU A 24 -27.04 -23.49 6.57
C LEU A 24 -27.99 -24.14 7.58
N THR A 25 -27.57 -25.28 8.14
CA THR A 25 -28.39 -26.00 9.12
C THR A 25 -28.59 -25.20 10.42
N LYS A 26 -29.73 -25.40 11.07
CA LYS A 26 -30.04 -24.79 12.38
C LYS A 26 -28.95 -25.07 13.42
N ALA A 27 -28.46 -26.31 13.49
CA ALA A 27 -27.39 -26.71 14.41
C ALA A 27 -26.06 -25.98 14.13
N SER A 28 -25.75 -25.69 12.86
CA SER A 28 -24.58 -24.91 12.48
C SER A 28 -24.71 -23.45 12.89
N LEU A 29 -25.89 -22.85 12.72
CA LEU A 29 -26.16 -21.47 13.11
C LEU A 29 -26.12 -21.31 14.65
N GLU A 30 -26.64 -22.28 15.41
CA GLU A 30 -26.56 -22.25 16.88
C GLU A 30 -25.11 -22.30 17.39
N LYS A 31 -24.21 -23.03 16.72
CA LYS A 31 -22.76 -23.02 17.06
C LYS A 31 -22.13 -21.64 16.89
N LEU A 32 -22.56 -20.88 15.89
CA LEU A 32 -22.11 -19.51 15.68
C LEU A 32 -22.55 -18.61 16.84
N THR A 33 -23.80 -18.74 17.29
CA THR A 33 -24.36 -17.89 18.36
C THR A 33 -23.67 -18.10 19.70
N ASN A 34 -23.24 -19.34 19.98
CA ASN A 34 -22.45 -19.66 21.18
C ASN A 34 -21.01 -19.15 21.10
N SER A 35 -20.48 -18.96 19.89
CA SER A 35 -19.09 -18.56 19.65
C SER A 35 -18.92 -17.05 19.48
N SER A 36 -19.99 -16.32 19.17
CA SER A 36 -19.92 -14.92 18.75
C SER A 36 -19.73 -13.90 19.88
N ASN A 37 -19.76 -14.30 21.15
CA ASN A 37 -19.33 -13.49 22.31
C ASN A 37 -19.85 -12.04 22.34
N LYS A 38 -21.18 -11.85 22.35
CA LYS A 38 -21.84 -10.53 22.26
C LYS A 38 -21.67 -9.81 20.93
N THR A 39 -21.31 -10.51 19.87
CA THR A 39 -21.35 -10.02 18.48
C THR A 39 -22.57 -10.57 17.76
N ASP A 40 -23.26 -9.71 17.02
CA ASP A 40 -24.36 -10.08 16.15
C ASP A 40 -23.81 -10.40 14.75
N ILE A 41 -24.46 -11.34 14.06
CA ILE A 41 -24.02 -11.80 12.75
C ILE A 41 -25.18 -11.66 11.76
N LEU A 42 -24.93 -11.08 10.59
CA LEU A 42 -25.84 -11.09 9.45
C LEU A 42 -25.19 -11.81 8.28
N ILE A 43 -25.82 -12.86 7.79
CA ILE A 43 -25.34 -13.62 6.64
C ILE A 43 -26.17 -13.23 5.41
N LEU A 44 -25.51 -12.72 4.38
CA LEU A 44 -26.11 -12.35 3.10
C LEU A 44 -25.47 -13.19 1.98
N PRO A 45 -26.24 -13.52 0.93
CA PRO A 45 -25.69 -14.18 -0.25
C PRO A 45 -24.99 -13.16 -1.16
N LEU A 46 -23.88 -13.56 -1.77
CA LEU A 46 -23.19 -12.85 -2.83
C LEU A 46 -23.60 -13.49 -4.16
N ILE A 47 -24.73 -13.03 -4.72
CA ILE A 47 -25.38 -13.67 -5.88
C ILE A 47 -25.05 -12.87 -7.14
N ASN A 48 -24.61 -13.52 -8.21
CA ASN A 48 -24.42 -12.86 -9.51
C ASN A 48 -25.73 -12.86 -10.35
N ASP A 49 -26.90 -12.63 -9.74
CA ASP A 49 -28.22 -12.72 -10.43
C ASP A 49 -28.85 -11.34 -10.74
N ASN A 50 -28.07 -10.27 -10.68
CA ASN A 50 -28.47 -8.88 -10.96
C ASN A 50 -29.58 -8.31 -10.04
N ARG A 51 -29.98 -8.99 -8.96
CA ARG A 51 -30.96 -8.47 -8.01
C ARG A 51 -30.32 -8.16 -6.67
N ILE A 52 -30.21 -6.88 -6.34
CA ILE A 52 -29.69 -6.44 -5.04
C ILE A 52 -30.76 -6.74 -3.97
N PRO A 53 -30.43 -7.50 -2.90
CA PRO A 53 -31.37 -7.75 -1.81
C PRO A 53 -31.73 -6.42 -1.13
N SER A 54 -33.02 -6.16 -0.89
CA SER A 54 -33.41 -4.96 -0.14
C SER A 54 -33.12 -5.15 1.36
N LEU A 55 -32.32 -4.24 1.93
CA LEU A 55 -31.87 -4.31 3.32
C LEU A 55 -32.35 -3.10 4.17
N ASP A 56 -32.98 -2.10 3.55
CA ASP A 56 -33.38 -0.86 4.21
C ASP A 56 -34.26 -1.10 5.44
N SER A 57 -35.27 -1.97 5.35
CA SER A 57 -36.17 -2.25 6.47
C SER A 57 -35.45 -2.85 7.68
N PHE A 58 -34.43 -3.68 7.45
CA PHE A 58 -33.63 -4.25 8.53
C PHE A 58 -32.78 -3.17 9.21
N PHE A 59 -32.05 -2.37 8.43
CA PHE A 59 -31.15 -1.35 8.98
C PHE A 59 -31.87 -0.13 9.56
N LYS A 60 -33.13 0.13 9.17
CA LYS A 60 -34.00 1.08 9.87
C LYS A 60 -34.21 0.70 11.34
N ILE A 61 -34.38 -0.59 11.63
CA ILE A 61 -34.72 -1.12 12.96
C ILE A 61 -33.47 -1.48 13.75
N TYR A 62 -32.46 -2.06 13.11
CA TYR A 62 -31.24 -2.52 13.77
C TYR A 62 -30.37 -1.33 14.22
N LYS A 63 -29.99 -1.29 15.51
CA LYS A 63 -29.23 -0.15 16.09
C LYS A 63 -27.98 -0.54 16.89
N ARG A 64 -27.64 -1.83 17.02
CA ARG A 64 -26.50 -2.25 17.84
C ARG A 64 -25.18 -2.13 17.05
N LYS A 65 -24.09 -1.71 17.70
CA LYS A 65 -22.78 -1.45 17.04
C LYS A 65 -21.86 -2.67 16.91
N ASN A 66 -22.39 -3.87 17.14
CA ASN A 66 -21.65 -5.12 17.28
C ASN A 66 -21.98 -6.09 16.13
N LEU A 67 -22.30 -5.59 14.94
CA LEU A 67 -22.70 -6.40 13.79
C LEU A 67 -21.50 -6.76 12.90
N ILE A 68 -21.39 -8.05 12.58
CA ILE A 68 -20.55 -8.57 11.49
C ILE A 68 -21.46 -9.10 10.38
N ILE A 69 -21.19 -8.73 9.13
CA ILE A 69 -21.89 -9.18 7.95
C ILE A 69 -20.99 -10.18 7.21
N TYR A 70 -21.45 -11.39 6.94
CA TYR A 70 -20.75 -12.36 6.10
C TYR A 70 -21.46 -12.47 4.74
N LEU A 71 -20.70 -12.25 3.67
CA LEU A 71 -21.13 -12.40 2.29
C LEU A 71 -20.70 -13.78 1.78
N LEU A 72 -21.69 -14.60 1.43
CA LEU A 72 -21.50 -15.99 1.00
C LEU A 72 -21.68 -16.14 -0.51
N GLY A 73 -20.62 -16.51 -1.22
CA GLY A 73 -20.69 -16.84 -2.64
C GLY A 73 -19.33 -16.72 -3.33
N ASP A 74 -19.34 -16.92 -4.64
CA ASP A 74 -18.15 -16.84 -5.49
C ASP A 74 -17.77 -15.36 -5.69
N TYR A 75 -16.59 -14.99 -5.19
CA TYR A 75 -16.10 -13.63 -5.35
C TYR A 75 -15.54 -13.42 -6.76
N ASP A 76 -15.96 -12.35 -7.41
CA ASP A 76 -15.50 -11.98 -8.75
C ASP A 76 -15.20 -10.47 -8.79
N GLU A 77 -13.91 -10.13 -8.86
CA GLU A 77 -13.39 -8.76 -8.84
C GLU A 77 -13.87 -7.93 -10.04
N ASP A 78 -14.20 -8.58 -11.16
CA ASP A 78 -14.66 -7.91 -12.38
C ASP A 78 -16.18 -7.83 -12.46
N CYS A 79 -16.90 -8.44 -11.52
CA CYS A 79 -18.35 -8.43 -11.48
C CYS A 79 -18.89 -7.02 -11.13
N SER A 80 -19.49 -6.37 -12.12
CA SER A 80 -20.15 -5.06 -11.97
C SER A 80 -21.29 -5.08 -10.95
N TYR A 81 -22.00 -6.21 -10.83
CA TYR A 81 -23.04 -6.39 -9.83
C TYR A 81 -22.48 -6.36 -8.41
N GLN A 82 -21.40 -7.10 -8.12
CA GLN A 82 -20.80 -7.12 -6.79
C GLN A 82 -20.35 -5.71 -6.38
N LYS A 83 -19.75 -4.97 -7.32
CA LYS A 83 -19.41 -3.54 -7.14
C LYS A 83 -20.64 -2.68 -6.77
N ASN A 84 -21.74 -2.84 -7.50
CA ASN A 84 -22.98 -2.11 -7.20
C ASN A 84 -23.60 -2.52 -5.86
N PHE A 85 -23.50 -3.78 -5.48
CA PHE A 85 -23.99 -4.26 -4.19
C PHE A 85 -23.20 -3.68 -3.01
N TYR A 86 -21.89 -3.51 -3.13
CA TYR A 86 -21.10 -2.81 -2.13
C TYR A 86 -21.51 -1.35 -1.99
N ASN A 87 -21.66 -0.64 -3.10
CA ASN A 87 -22.11 0.75 -3.09
C ASN A 87 -23.48 0.90 -2.41
N TYR A 88 -24.40 -0.05 -2.64
CA TYR A 88 -25.70 -0.08 -1.98
C TYR A 88 -25.59 -0.32 -0.47
N LEU A 89 -24.75 -1.28 -0.03
CA LEU A 89 -24.50 -1.51 1.39
C LEU A 89 -23.97 -0.25 2.08
N GLU A 90 -23.02 0.44 1.45
CA GLU A 90 -22.47 1.70 1.97
C GLU A 90 -23.54 2.77 2.12
N ASP A 91 -24.37 2.99 1.10
CA ASP A 91 -25.47 3.95 1.14
C ASP A 91 -26.46 3.65 2.29
N ILE A 92 -26.85 2.39 2.47
CA ILE A 92 -27.75 2.00 3.57
C ILE A 92 -27.12 2.28 4.94
N PHE A 93 -25.84 1.94 5.13
CA PHE A 93 -25.17 2.14 6.41
C PHE A 93 -25.08 3.62 6.77
N ILE A 94 -24.78 4.48 5.78
CA ILE A 94 -24.80 5.94 5.93
C ILE A 94 -26.18 6.40 6.37
N ARG A 95 -27.22 6.03 5.61
CA ARG A 95 -28.58 6.53 5.83
C ARG A 95 -29.18 6.07 7.15
N ASN A 96 -28.87 4.85 7.62
CA ASN A 96 -29.65 4.20 8.68
C ASN A 96 -28.90 3.92 9.99
N LEU A 97 -27.58 3.69 9.93
CA LEU A 97 -26.78 3.27 11.09
C LEU A 97 -25.87 4.37 11.64
N GLY A 98 -25.32 5.21 10.78
CA GLY A 98 -24.26 6.16 11.16
C GLY A 98 -22.95 5.48 11.58
N PHE A 99 -22.82 4.18 11.32
CA PHE A 99 -21.60 3.38 11.45
C PHE A 99 -21.62 2.26 10.40
N TYR A 100 -20.45 1.69 10.09
CA TYR A 100 -20.30 0.63 9.11
C TYR A 100 -20.02 -0.70 9.81
N PRO A 101 -20.93 -1.69 9.72
CA PRO A 101 -20.67 -3.05 10.20
C PRO A 101 -19.46 -3.70 9.54
N LEU A 102 -18.80 -4.63 10.22
CA LEU A 102 -17.70 -5.40 9.64
C LEU A 102 -18.23 -6.37 8.58
N VAL A 103 -17.98 -6.14 7.28
CA VAL A 103 -18.33 -7.08 6.20
C VAL A 103 -17.14 -7.98 5.84
N LYS A 104 -17.39 -9.28 5.71
CA LYS A 104 -16.42 -10.34 5.43
C LYS A 104 -16.86 -11.20 4.27
N PHE A 105 -15.92 -11.60 3.43
CA PHE A 105 -16.17 -12.55 2.34
C PHE A 105 -15.84 -13.96 2.75
N ILE A 106 -16.72 -14.87 2.36
CA ILE A 106 -16.45 -16.30 2.42
C ILE A 106 -16.55 -16.82 1.00
N ASP A 107 -15.38 -16.82 0.36
CA ASP A 107 -15.19 -17.42 -0.93
C ASP A 107 -15.29 -18.95 -0.76
N THR A 108 -16.48 -19.46 -1.01
CA THR A 108 -16.77 -20.88 -0.90
C THR A 108 -17.80 -21.19 -1.97
N PRO A 109 -17.45 -22.07 -2.94
CA PRO A 109 -18.39 -22.48 -3.97
C PRO A 109 -19.68 -22.96 -3.33
N ILE A 110 -20.83 -22.57 -3.91
CA ILE A 110 -22.17 -22.87 -3.40
C ILE A 110 -22.35 -24.35 -2.97
N PRO A 111 -21.78 -25.37 -3.66
CA PRO A 111 -21.87 -26.77 -3.20
C PRO A 111 -21.19 -27.10 -1.86
N GLN A 112 -20.34 -26.21 -1.32
CA GLN A 112 -19.53 -26.43 -0.11
C GLN A 112 -19.94 -25.54 1.08
N LEU A 113 -21.16 -25.00 1.09
CA LEU A 113 -21.67 -24.09 2.15
C LEU A 113 -21.56 -24.65 3.58
N SER A 114 -21.49 -25.97 3.78
CA SER A 114 -21.20 -26.58 5.08
C SER A 114 -19.81 -26.20 5.64
N LYS A 115 -18.84 -25.89 4.77
CA LYS A 115 -17.51 -25.36 5.13
C LYS A 115 -17.55 -23.88 5.49
N ALA A 116 -18.51 -23.10 4.96
CA ALA A 116 -18.62 -21.68 5.24
C ALA A 116 -18.79 -21.41 6.74
N VAL A 117 -19.58 -22.22 7.44
CA VAL A 117 -19.76 -22.11 8.91
C VAL A 117 -18.46 -22.37 9.65
N GLN A 118 -17.65 -23.33 9.21
CA GLN A 118 -16.35 -23.58 9.82
C GLN A 118 -15.38 -22.42 9.58
N SER A 119 -15.44 -21.80 8.39
CA SER A 119 -14.70 -20.57 8.09
C SER A 119 -15.13 -19.41 9.00
N ILE A 120 -16.44 -19.21 9.21
CA ILE A 120 -16.96 -18.21 10.16
C ILE A 120 -16.48 -18.53 11.58
N LEU A 121 -16.60 -19.78 12.04
CA LEU A 121 -16.16 -20.18 13.39
C LEU A 121 -14.65 -19.98 13.59
N SER A 122 -13.84 -20.29 12.58
CA SER A 122 -12.40 -20.04 12.57
C SER A 122 -12.10 -18.54 12.63
N ASP A 123 -12.82 -17.73 11.86
CA ASP A 123 -12.71 -16.27 11.87
C ASP A 123 -13.07 -15.74 13.26
N LEU A 124 -14.24 -16.05 13.81
CA LEU A 124 -14.67 -15.65 15.16
C LEU A 124 -13.66 -16.04 16.25
N LYS A 125 -13.02 -17.21 16.16
CA LYS A 125 -11.95 -17.62 17.08
C LYS A 125 -10.70 -16.72 16.95
N LYS A 126 -10.32 -16.32 15.73
CA LYS A 126 -9.24 -15.35 15.49
C LYS A 126 -9.60 -13.98 16.06
N ILE A 127 -10.85 -13.51 15.84
CA ILE A 127 -11.35 -12.26 16.41
C ILE A 127 -11.21 -12.29 17.94
N LYS A 128 -11.63 -13.39 18.58
CA LYS A 128 -11.55 -13.57 20.03
C LYS A 128 -10.11 -13.63 20.56
N LYS A 129 -9.19 -14.28 19.83
CA LYS A 129 -7.76 -14.33 20.21
C LYS A 129 -7.12 -12.94 20.20
N CYS A 130 -7.48 -12.10 19.23
CA CYS A 130 -7.04 -10.71 19.16
C CYS A 130 -7.59 -9.86 20.33
N GLU A 131 -8.80 -10.13 20.81
CA GLU A 131 -9.40 -9.47 21.97
C GLU A 131 -8.76 -9.90 23.30
N GLY A 132 -8.31 -11.16 23.42
CA GLY A 132 -7.71 -11.71 24.64
C GLY A 132 -6.25 -11.31 24.89
N GLU A 133 -5.48 -11.03 23.83
CA GLU A 133 -4.08 -10.58 23.92
C GLU A 133 -3.94 -9.06 24.18
N SER A 134 -5.06 -8.34 24.35
CA SER A 134 -5.10 -6.90 24.54
C SER A 134 -5.79 -6.51 25.86
N LYS A 135 -5.12 -6.78 27.00
CA LYS A 135 -5.34 -5.96 28.19
C LYS A 135 -4.67 -4.60 27.95
N GLY A 136 -5.40 -3.72 27.28
CA GLY A 136 -4.99 -2.36 26.91
C GLY A 136 -4.85 -2.20 25.40
N ALA A 137 -5.71 -1.37 24.80
CA ALA A 137 -5.86 -1.10 23.36
C ALA A 137 -6.53 -2.22 22.55
N VAL A 138 -7.83 -2.02 22.36
CA VAL A 138 -8.76 -2.78 21.50
C VAL A 138 -8.14 -3.01 20.11
N LYS A 139 -7.74 -4.26 19.82
CA LYS A 139 -7.41 -4.72 18.47
C LYS A 139 -8.64 -5.38 17.85
N LYS A 140 -9.31 -4.69 16.93
CA LYS A 140 -10.43 -5.22 16.14
C LYS A 140 -9.96 -5.65 14.72
N PRO A 141 -10.48 -6.75 14.16
CA PRO A 141 -10.01 -7.28 12.89
C PRO A 141 -10.90 -6.88 11.70
N PHE A 142 -10.29 -6.17 10.76
CA PHE A 142 -10.21 -6.50 9.33
C PHE A 142 -11.50 -6.55 8.50
N PHE A 143 -12.04 -5.36 8.20
CA PHE A 143 -12.37 -4.87 6.83
C PHE A 143 -13.18 -3.55 6.89
N PHE A 144 -13.66 -3.11 8.07
CA PHE A 144 -14.42 -1.84 8.21
C PHE A 144 -14.00 -0.92 9.36
N ASP A 145 -13.00 -1.28 10.18
CA ASP A 145 -12.36 -0.29 11.08
C ASP A 145 -11.69 0.85 10.29
N ASN A 146 -11.60 0.72 8.96
CA ASN A 146 -10.94 1.70 8.11
C ASN A 146 -11.69 2.99 7.90
N TYR A 147 -12.98 3.10 8.26
CA TYR A 147 -13.74 4.31 7.94
C TYR A 147 -13.58 5.44 8.96
N TYR A 148 -13.21 5.16 10.22
CA TYR A 148 -13.00 6.25 11.20
C TYR A 148 -11.75 7.06 10.85
N TRP A 149 -10.59 6.40 10.78
CA TRP A 149 -9.36 7.09 10.41
C TRP A 149 -9.45 7.69 9.01
N TRP A 150 -10.14 7.03 8.07
CA TRP A 150 -10.41 7.57 6.74
C TRP A 150 -11.30 8.81 6.76
N ARG A 151 -12.40 8.81 7.52
CA ARG A 151 -13.28 9.98 7.64
C ARG A 151 -12.55 11.14 8.30
N GLU A 152 -11.81 10.89 9.38
CA GLU A 152 -11.02 11.94 10.03
C GLU A 152 -9.91 12.44 9.10
N LEU A 153 -9.29 11.56 8.31
CA LEU A 153 -8.33 11.94 7.28
C LEU A 153 -8.97 12.83 6.21
N CYS A 154 -10.14 12.47 5.69
CA CYS A 154 -10.88 13.27 4.72
C CYS A 154 -11.27 14.65 5.26
N LYS A 155 -11.50 14.80 6.56
CA LYS A 155 -11.73 16.11 7.19
C LYS A 155 -10.48 16.99 7.18
N ILE A 156 -9.31 16.40 7.43
CA ILE A 156 -8.03 17.13 7.47
C ILE A 156 -7.63 17.58 6.06
N VAL A 157 -7.78 16.71 5.06
CA VAL A 157 -7.19 16.93 3.73
C VAL A 157 -7.99 17.90 2.85
N LYS A 158 -9.24 18.26 3.21
CA LYS A 158 -10.21 19.19 2.54
C LYS A 158 -10.53 18.90 1.07
N GLN A 159 -9.61 18.31 0.32
CA GLN A 159 -9.78 17.60 -0.93
C GLN A 159 -9.84 16.12 -0.59
N SER A 160 -10.69 15.33 -1.26
CA SER A 160 -10.65 13.88 -1.08
C SER A 160 -9.22 13.45 -1.37
N PRO A 161 -8.46 12.90 -0.39
CA PRO A 161 -7.22 12.25 -0.75
C PRO A 161 -7.64 11.26 -1.82
N ILE A 162 -7.00 11.31 -2.98
CA ILE A 162 -7.22 10.29 -3.99
C ILE A 162 -6.47 9.07 -3.47
N VAL A 163 -7.03 8.48 -2.41
CA VAL A 163 -6.97 7.06 -2.23
C VAL A 163 -7.73 6.53 -3.40
N HIS A 164 -6.99 6.36 -4.48
CA HIS A 164 -7.12 5.10 -5.17
C HIS A 164 -6.79 4.07 -4.10
N PRO A 165 -7.74 3.26 -3.58
CA PRO A 165 -7.40 1.91 -3.21
C PRO A 165 -6.97 1.23 -4.52
N SER A 166 -5.83 1.66 -5.06
CA SER A 166 -5.27 1.15 -6.29
C SER A 166 -4.70 -0.18 -5.90
N SER A 167 -5.57 -1.18 -5.98
CA SER A 167 -5.36 -2.58 -5.67
C SER A 167 -5.24 -2.89 -4.18
N TYR A 168 -6.28 -3.53 -3.65
CA TYR A 168 -6.14 -4.47 -2.55
C TYR A 168 -5.38 -5.70 -3.09
N LYS A 169 -4.10 -5.56 -3.42
CA LYS A 169 -3.31 -6.67 -3.95
C LYS A 169 -2.68 -7.41 -2.79
N ASN A 170 -3.09 -8.66 -2.57
CA ASN A 170 -2.55 -9.55 -1.54
C ASN A 170 -2.72 -9.05 -0.09
N GLY A 171 -3.76 -8.28 0.23
CA GLY A 171 -4.05 -7.88 1.63
C GLY A 171 -3.40 -6.58 2.11
N PHE A 172 -2.80 -5.78 1.21
CA PHE A 172 -2.15 -4.52 1.55
C PHE A 172 -2.91 -3.30 1.05
N ILE A 173 -2.79 -2.19 1.79
CA ILE A 173 -3.44 -0.90 1.49
C ILE A 173 -2.40 0.10 0.99
N SER A 174 -2.75 0.80 -0.10
CA SER A 174 -2.04 1.95 -0.63
C SER A 174 -2.82 3.23 -0.34
N VAL A 175 -2.15 4.23 0.21
CA VAL A 175 -2.73 5.55 0.48
C VAL A 175 -1.94 6.58 -0.31
N SER A 176 -2.64 7.28 -1.22
CA SER A 176 -2.08 8.38 -1.99
C SER A 176 -2.79 9.68 -1.66
N PHE A 177 -1.96 10.70 -1.46
CA PHE A 177 -2.37 12.08 -1.26
C PHE A 177 -2.33 12.86 -2.59
N THR A 178 -1.93 12.22 -3.68
CA THR A 178 -1.98 12.79 -5.04
C THR A 178 -2.95 12.02 -5.92
N ASP A 179 -3.27 12.55 -7.11
CA ASP A 179 -4.13 11.89 -8.10
C ASP A 179 -3.55 10.61 -8.72
N GLY A 180 -2.38 10.15 -8.23
CA GLY A 180 -1.69 8.95 -8.69
C GLY A 180 -0.97 9.13 -10.03
N LYS A 181 -1.05 10.31 -10.66
CA LYS A 181 -0.35 10.58 -11.92
C LYS A 181 1.14 10.83 -11.67
N PRO A 182 1.99 10.62 -12.69
CA PRO A 182 3.40 11.00 -12.60
C PRO A 182 3.63 12.49 -12.32
N TYR A 183 2.68 13.33 -12.75
CA TYR A 183 2.60 14.77 -12.52
C TYR A 183 1.17 15.09 -12.09
N PRO A 184 0.90 15.19 -10.78
CA PRO A 184 -0.46 15.33 -10.31
C PRO A 184 -1.07 16.68 -10.68
N SER A 185 -2.33 16.63 -11.11
CA SER A 185 -3.13 17.79 -11.51
C SER A 185 -3.71 18.57 -10.31
N SER A 186 -3.80 17.91 -9.15
CA SER A 186 -4.13 18.50 -7.86
C SER A 186 -3.00 18.20 -6.87
N LEU A 187 -2.45 19.24 -6.24
CA LEU A 187 -1.39 19.13 -5.26
C LEU A 187 -1.97 19.39 -3.87
N LEU A 188 -1.61 18.55 -2.89
CA LEU A 188 -1.74 18.92 -1.48
C LEU A 188 -0.65 19.93 -1.17
N LEU A 189 -0.90 21.21 -1.42
CA LEU A 189 0.09 22.24 -1.14
C LEU A 189 0.09 22.58 0.35
N GLY A 190 1.24 22.40 1.00
CA GLY A 190 1.52 23.02 2.29
C GLY A 190 0.94 22.28 3.49
N ILE A 191 0.98 20.95 3.51
CA ILE A 191 0.69 20.18 4.73
C ILE A 191 1.72 20.59 5.78
N ASN A 192 1.27 21.28 6.83
CA ASN A 192 2.17 21.64 7.93
C ASN A 192 2.47 20.43 8.82
N THR A 193 3.50 20.52 9.66
CA THR A 193 3.94 19.39 10.50
C THR A 193 2.87 18.88 11.46
N LYS A 194 1.97 19.75 11.95
CA LYS A 194 0.87 19.35 12.83
C LYS A 194 -0.17 18.53 12.07
N GLU A 195 -0.60 19.01 10.91
CA GLU A 195 -1.52 18.27 10.02
C GLU A 195 -0.92 16.94 9.60
N LEU A 196 0.38 16.91 9.25
CA LEU A 196 1.08 15.68 8.91
C LEU A 196 1.12 14.70 10.10
N SER A 197 1.34 15.18 11.32
CA SER A 197 1.32 14.34 12.54
C SER A 197 -0.07 13.73 12.76
N GLU A 198 -1.14 14.52 12.61
CA GLU A 198 -2.52 14.03 12.70
C GLU A 198 -2.81 12.98 11.62
N ILE A 199 -2.43 13.24 10.36
CA ILE A 199 -2.55 12.29 9.26
C ILE A 199 -1.81 10.98 9.58
N LEU A 200 -0.55 11.06 9.98
CA LEU A 200 0.26 9.87 10.26
C LEU A 200 -0.24 9.10 11.48
N SER A 201 -0.78 9.79 12.49
CA SER A 201 -1.42 9.14 13.64
C SER A 201 -2.60 8.29 13.20
N LEU A 202 -3.47 8.84 12.34
CA LEU A 202 -4.62 8.13 11.77
C LEU A 202 -4.19 6.93 10.92
N LEU A 203 -3.22 7.12 10.02
CA LEU A 203 -2.70 6.04 9.17
C LEU A 203 -2.05 4.94 10.02
N ASN A 204 -1.37 5.29 11.11
CA ASN A 204 -0.71 4.36 12.00
C ASN A 204 -1.69 3.44 12.76
N GLU A 205 -2.97 3.76 12.84
CA GLU A 205 -3.98 2.84 13.40
C GLU A 205 -4.21 1.61 12.51
N ASN A 206 -3.84 1.69 11.23
CA ASN A 206 -4.08 0.63 10.26
C ASN A 206 -2.79 -0.16 9.96
N PRO A 207 -2.67 -1.41 10.46
CA PRO A 207 -1.46 -2.20 10.27
C PRO A 207 -1.29 -2.75 8.84
N PHE A 208 -2.24 -2.52 7.93
CA PHE A 208 -2.19 -3.06 6.57
C PHE A 208 -1.76 -2.03 5.53
N ILE A 209 -1.50 -0.79 5.94
CA ILE A 209 -0.91 0.22 5.07
C ILE A 209 0.52 -0.19 4.73
N ALA A 210 0.72 -0.53 3.46
CA ALA A 210 2.01 -0.91 2.92
C ALA A 210 2.57 0.14 1.96
N GLU A 211 1.73 1.02 1.42
CA GLU A 211 2.18 2.01 0.45
C GLU A 211 1.65 3.39 0.85
N LEU A 212 2.58 4.36 0.92
CA LEU A 212 2.30 5.74 1.26
C LEU A 212 2.85 6.63 0.15
N ASP A 213 2.01 7.47 -0.44
CA ASP A 213 2.39 8.48 -1.41
C ASP A 213 2.03 9.87 -0.87
N PHE A 214 3.05 10.56 -0.35
CA PHE A 214 3.05 11.96 0.05
C PHE A 214 3.80 12.83 -0.97
N SER A 215 3.83 12.42 -2.24
CA SER A 215 4.50 13.21 -3.26
C SER A 215 3.83 14.57 -3.46
N TYR A 216 4.62 15.57 -3.83
CA TYR A 216 4.13 16.92 -4.10
C TYR A 216 3.30 17.56 -2.96
N ALA A 217 3.56 17.16 -1.71
CA ALA A 217 2.77 17.56 -0.55
C ALA A 217 3.26 18.87 0.10
N GLY A 218 4.35 19.46 -0.41
CA GLY A 218 4.96 20.66 0.16
C GLY A 218 5.49 20.46 1.58
N ILE A 219 5.84 19.23 1.96
CA ILE A 219 6.29 18.91 3.31
C ILE A 219 7.73 19.38 3.50
N GLU A 220 7.97 20.10 4.60
CA GLU A 220 9.29 20.58 4.99
C GLU A 220 9.89 19.78 6.16
N ASN A 221 9.05 19.31 7.08
CA ASN A 221 9.51 18.59 8.27
C ASN A 221 8.63 17.38 8.54
N TRP A 222 9.27 16.23 8.69
CA TRP A 222 8.60 15.01 9.16
C TRP A 222 8.47 15.07 10.69
N PRO A 223 7.31 14.71 11.27
CA PRO A 223 7.10 14.71 12.73
C PRO A 223 8.09 13.79 13.47
N HIS A 224 8.51 14.16 14.68
CA HIS A 224 9.46 13.39 15.50
C HIS A 224 8.81 12.15 16.16
N GLU A 225 7.49 12.09 16.17
CA GLU A 225 6.68 11.02 16.75
C GLU A 225 6.96 9.65 16.08
N ARG A 226 6.78 8.58 16.85
CA ARG A 226 7.02 7.21 16.38
C ARG A 226 5.73 6.51 15.97
N PHE A 227 5.56 6.30 14.67
CA PHE A 227 4.45 5.56 14.08
C PHE A 227 4.78 4.08 13.91
N SER A 228 4.67 3.31 14.99
CA SER A 228 5.18 1.93 15.06
C SER A 228 4.63 0.97 13.99
N ASN A 229 3.36 1.11 13.58
CA ASN A 229 2.78 0.28 12.53
C ASN A 229 3.27 0.73 11.15
N LEU A 230 3.27 2.03 10.85
CA LEU A 230 3.78 2.53 9.57
C LEU A 230 5.26 2.16 9.36
N HIS A 231 6.09 2.39 10.38
CA HIS A 231 7.52 2.07 10.34
C HIS A 231 7.79 0.57 10.12
N LYS A 232 6.89 -0.32 10.59
CA LYS A 232 7.01 -1.77 10.44
C LYS A 232 6.37 -2.31 9.17
N ASN A 233 5.33 -1.69 8.63
CA ASN A 233 4.50 -2.29 7.61
C ASN A 233 4.60 -1.60 6.25
N THR A 234 5.05 -0.33 6.19
CA THR A 234 5.24 0.37 4.93
C THR A 234 6.37 -0.26 4.11
N LEU A 235 6.00 -0.76 2.93
CA LEU A 235 6.87 -1.35 1.91
C LEU A 235 7.24 -0.35 0.82
N LYS A 236 6.40 0.64 0.55
CA LYS A 236 6.66 1.69 -0.46
C LYS A 236 6.34 3.08 0.11
N LEU A 237 7.28 3.99 -0.06
CA LEU A 237 7.14 5.38 0.39
C LEU A 237 7.55 6.31 -0.75
N ASP A 238 6.61 7.13 -1.22
CA ASP A 238 6.84 8.18 -2.20
C ASP A 238 6.79 9.56 -1.53
N LEU A 239 7.92 10.26 -1.59
CA LEU A 239 8.13 11.58 -1.01
C LEU A 239 8.64 12.58 -2.06
N ARG A 240 8.58 12.23 -3.36
CA ARG A 240 9.12 13.09 -4.41
C ARG A 240 8.50 14.49 -4.37
N SER A 241 9.27 15.49 -4.79
CA SER A 241 8.81 16.88 -4.88
C SER A 241 8.32 17.46 -3.54
N ASN A 242 9.03 17.13 -2.45
CA ASN A 242 8.90 17.80 -1.16
C ASN A 242 10.21 18.53 -0.83
N ASN A 243 10.21 19.36 0.21
CA ASN A 243 11.35 20.20 0.58
C ASN A 243 11.84 19.90 2.01
N PHE A 244 12.11 18.63 2.29
CA PHE A 244 12.52 18.18 3.62
C PHE A 244 13.83 18.84 4.08
N THR A 245 13.84 19.38 5.31
CA THR A 245 15.04 19.93 5.96
C THR A 245 16.04 18.85 6.33
N ASN A 246 15.56 17.65 6.68
CA ASN A 246 16.35 16.48 7.03
C ASN A 246 15.60 15.17 6.69
N TYR A 247 16.31 14.05 6.76
CA TYR A 247 15.81 12.72 6.39
C TYR A 247 15.96 11.67 7.51
N GLU A 248 16.19 12.09 8.75
CA GLU A 248 16.47 11.20 9.91
C GLU A 248 15.41 10.09 10.08
N PHE A 249 14.15 10.48 9.87
CA PHE A 249 12.97 9.61 10.00
C PHE A 249 13.00 8.40 9.05
N ILE A 250 13.70 8.47 7.91
CA ILE A 250 13.72 7.40 6.90
C ILE A 250 14.24 6.10 7.53
N SER A 251 15.23 6.20 8.42
CA SER A 251 15.84 5.05 9.07
C SER A 251 14.86 4.21 9.92
N SER A 252 13.70 4.78 10.28
CA SER A 252 12.66 4.08 11.06
C SER A 252 11.88 3.06 10.21
N PHE A 253 11.82 3.23 8.89
CA PHE A 253 11.02 2.42 7.96
C PHE A 253 11.72 1.10 7.59
N LYS A 254 11.88 0.21 8.56
CA LYS A 254 12.71 -1.01 8.44
C LYS A 254 12.25 -2.01 7.38
N SER A 255 10.96 -1.98 7.01
CA SER A 255 10.37 -2.89 6.02
C SER A 255 10.36 -2.32 4.59
N LEU A 256 10.89 -1.11 4.40
CA LEU A 256 10.80 -0.41 3.14
C LEU A 256 11.56 -1.14 2.02
N LYS A 257 10.85 -1.37 0.91
CA LYS A 257 11.35 -2.00 -0.32
C LYS A 257 11.48 -1.01 -1.47
N LYS A 258 10.68 0.05 -1.48
CA LYS A 258 10.72 1.11 -2.49
C LYS A 258 10.68 2.49 -1.83
N LEU A 259 11.63 3.34 -2.19
CA LEU A 259 11.71 4.72 -1.71
C LEU A 259 11.86 5.66 -2.90
N ASN A 260 11.07 6.73 -2.91
CA ASN A 260 11.18 7.80 -3.89
C ASN A 260 11.44 9.15 -3.22
N LEU A 261 12.62 9.70 -3.48
CA LEU A 261 13.09 11.02 -3.05
C LEU A 261 13.45 11.89 -4.27
N GLY A 262 12.77 11.70 -5.40
CA GLY A 262 13.03 12.49 -6.60
C GLY A 262 12.61 13.95 -6.45
N ALA A 263 13.36 14.88 -7.05
CA ALA A 263 13.02 16.31 -7.03
C ALA A 263 12.87 16.92 -5.63
N CYS A 264 13.66 16.48 -4.64
CA CYS A 264 13.64 16.98 -3.27
C CYS A 264 14.83 17.91 -2.94
N SER A 265 15.47 18.49 -3.97
CA SER A 265 16.64 19.39 -3.83
C SER A 265 17.82 18.80 -3.05
N ILE A 266 17.96 17.47 -3.04
CA ILE A 266 19.00 16.76 -2.28
C ILE A 266 20.38 17.02 -2.88
N ARG A 267 21.32 17.53 -2.09
CA ARG A 267 22.72 17.76 -2.52
C ARG A 267 23.66 16.58 -2.27
N LYS A 268 23.42 15.82 -1.19
CA LYS A 268 24.18 14.62 -0.83
C LYS A 268 23.20 13.52 -0.47
N MET A 269 23.53 12.27 -0.80
CA MET A 269 22.70 11.14 -0.39
C MET A 269 22.59 11.10 1.14
N PRO A 270 21.37 11.11 1.71
CA PRO A 270 21.19 10.99 3.15
C PRO A 270 21.72 9.66 3.68
N ASN A 271 22.50 9.69 4.77
CA ASN A 271 23.11 8.50 5.36
C ASN A 271 22.06 7.48 5.83
N GLU A 272 20.89 7.97 6.18
CA GLU A 272 19.76 7.20 6.72
C GLU A 272 19.27 6.13 5.75
N ILE A 273 19.38 6.39 4.45
CA ILE A 273 18.96 5.47 3.39
C ILE A 273 19.76 4.15 3.50
N PHE A 274 21.02 4.20 3.92
CA PHE A 274 21.90 3.03 3.99
C PHE A 274 21.59 2.07 5.16
N PHE A 275 20.70 2.47 6.07
CA PHE A 275 20.13 1.59 7.10
C PHE A 275 18.95 0.74 6.59
N LEU A 276 18.40 1.05 5.41
CA LEU A 276 17.26 0.34 4.83
C LEU A 276 17.66 -1.00 4.19
N LYS A 277 17.85 -2.03 5.01
CA LYS A 277 18.36 -3.36 4.57
C LYS A 277 17.45 -4.11 3.59
N ASN A 278 16.20 -3.70 3.46
CA ASN A 278 15.20 -4.32 2.58
C ASN A 278 14.92 -3.52 1.31
N ILE A 279 15.64 -2.42 1.05
CA ILE A 279 15.38 -1.59 -0.12
C ILE A 279 15.78 -2.32 -1.41
N ASN A 280 14.85 -2.37 -2.36
CA ASN A 280 15.04 -2.95 -3.68
C ASN A 280 15.05 -1.87 -4.77
N ILE A 281 14.30 -0.79 -4.57
CA ILE A 281 14.12 0.27 -5.56
C ILE A 281 14.33 1.62 -4.88
N LEU A 282 15.31 2.38 -5.36
CA LEU A 282 15.62 3.72 -4.89
C LEU A 282 15.55 4.72 -6.05
N PHE A 283 14.71 5.74 -5.90
CA PHE A 283 14.59 6.84 -6.83
C PHE A 283 15.07 8.14 -6.19
N MET A 284 16.05 8.79 -6.80
CA MET A 284 16.63 10.06 -6.37
C MET A 284 16.92 10.97 -7.57
N TYR A 285 16.07 10.90 -8.61
CA TYR A 285 16.20 11.69 -9.84
C TYR A 285 15.89 13.18 -9.61
N LYS A 286 16.34 14.05 -10.51
CA LYS A 286 16.08 15.52 -10.46
C LYS A 286 16.52 16.16 -9.14
N ASN A 287 17.62 15.70 -8.55
CA ASN A 287 18.22 16.29 -7.36
C ASN A 287 19.52 17.04 -7.75
N GLN A 288 20.32 17.43 -6.76
CA GLN A 288 21.60 18.13 -6.93
C GLN A 288 22.78 17.27 -6.43
N ILE A 289 22.65 15.94 -6.51
CA ILE A 289 23.66 14.99 -6.03
C ILE A 289 24.87 15.03 -6.96
N ASP A 290 26.04 15.32 -6.42
CA ASP A 290 27.29 15.43 -7.19
C ASP A 290 28.20 14.20 -7.08
N SER A 291 27.95 13.33 -6.10
CA SER A 291 28.78 12.19 -5.77
C SER A 291 27.97 11.06 -5.16
N PHE A 292 28.45 9.82 -5.34
CA PHE A 292 27.94 8.67 -4.60
C PHE A 292 28.55 8.63 -3.20
N SER A 293 27.84 8.01 -2.26
CA SER A 293 28.42 7.64 -0.97
C SER A 293 28.87 6.16 -1.01
N PRO A 294 30.04 5.80 -0.43
CA PRO A 294 30.52 4.42 -0.35
C PRO A 294 29.53 3.46 0.34
N GLU A 295 28.74 3.97 1.26
CA GLU A 295 27.74 3.24 2.03
C GLU A 295 26.58 2.71 1.17
N ILE A 296 26.47 3.11 -0.10
CA ILE A 296 25.51 2.50 -1.03
C ILE A 296 25.69 0.99 -1.18
N THR A 297 26.92 0.50 -0.97
CA THR A 297 27.24 -0.93 -0.95
C THR A 297 26.57 -1.68 0.22
N ASN A 298 26.05 -0.98 1.24
CA ASN A 298 25.26 -1.56 2.32
C ASN A 298 23.86 -2.01 1.87
N LEU A 299 23.38 -1.51 0.73
CA LEU A 299 22.07 -1.83 0.18
C LEU A 299 22.11 -3.12 -0.62
N LYS A 300 22.40 -4.23 0.06
CA LYS A 300 22.66 -5.56 -0.56
C LYS A 300 21.51 -6.11 -1.41
N LYS A 301 20.28 -5.61 -1.24
CA LYS A 301 19.08 -6.03 -2.00
C LYS A 301 18.68 -5.03 -3.10
N LEU A 302 19.45 -3.96 -3.31
CA LEU A 302 19.12 -2.90 -4.25
C LEU A 302 19.19 -3.44 -5.69
N LYS A 303 18.04 -3.47 -6.35
CA LYS A 303 17.88 -3.92 -7.74
C LYS A 303 17.76 -2.78 -8.73
N ARG A 304 17.23 -1.64 -8.31
CA ARG A 304 17.04 -0.47 -9.18
C ARG A 304 17.45 0.82 -8.49
N LEU A 305 18.35 1.54 -9.14
CA LEU A 305 18.80 2.86 -8.73
C LEU A 305 18.59 3.87 -9.86
N THR A 306 17.82 4.92 -9.60
CA THR A 306 17.62 6.02 -10.56
C THR A 306 18.17 7.32 -9.98
N LEU A 307 19.19 7.86 -10.64
CA LEU A 307 19.86 9.13 -10.34
C LEU A 307 19.85 10.07 -11.56
N TYR A 308 18.92 9.87 -12.51
CA TYR A 308 18.75 10.73 -13.69
C TYR A 308 18.55 12.21 -13.31
N ARG A 309 19.15 13.15 -14.06
CA ARG A 309 19.14 14.61 -13.77
C ARG A 309 19.69 14.90 -12.37
N ASN A 310 20.96 14.63 -12.16
CA ASN A 310 21.75 15.05 -11.00
C ASN A 310 23.03 15.74 -11.50
N LEU A 311 24.02 15.92 -10.63
CA LEU A 311 25.30 16.57 -10.91
C LEU A 311 26.50 15.61 -10.84
N ILE A 312 26.25 14.30 -10.96
CA ILE A 312 27.27 13.25 -10.82
C ILE A 312 28.29 13.36 -11.96
N ARG A 313 29.57 13.47 -11.62
CA ARG A 313 30.68 13.54 -12.60
C ARG A 313 31.37 12.22 -12.85
N GLU A 314 31.38 11.35 -11.84
CA GLU A 314 32.06 10.07 -11.89
C GLU A 314 31.25 8.96 -11.22
N VAL A 315 31.43 7.74 -11.71
CA VAL A 315 30.88 6.52 -11.10
C VAL A 315 32.04 5.78 -10.44
N PRO A 316 32.13 5.76 -9.11
CA PRO A 316 33.23 5.16 -8.39
C PRO A 316 33.15 3.64 -8.39
N ASP A 317 34.29 2.98 -8.17
CA ASP A 317 34.43 1.55 -8.40
C ASP A 317 33.52 0.67 -7.55
N TYR A 318 33.22 1.09 -6.32
CA TYR A 318 32.33 0.37 -5.40
C TYR A 318 30.89 0.27 -5.90
N ILE A 319 30.46 1.11 -6.85
CA ILE A 319 29.13 0.96 -7.50
C ILE A 319 29.07 -0.32 -8.32
N TYR A 320 30.19 -0.73 -8.91
CA TYR A 320 30.28 -1.94 -9.72
C TYR A 320 30.25 -3.22 -8.86
N GLU A 321 30.38 -3.10 -7.54
CA GLU A 321 30.29 -4.20 -6.58
C GLU A 321 28.85 -4.49 -6.10
N CYS A 322 27.88 -3.65 -6.52
CA CYS A 322 26.47 -3.86 -6.22
C CYS A 322 25.90 -5.05 -7.01
N SER A 323 26.10 -6.26 -6.49
CA SER A 323 25.83 -7.54 -7.18
C SER A 323 24.37 -7.77 -7.60
N GLU A 324 23.41 -7.23 -6.84
CA GLU A 324 21.97 -7.37 -7.12
C GLU A 324 21.42 -6.27 -8.04
N LEU A 325 22.23 -5.26 -8.42
CA LEU A 325 21.72 -4.11 -9.17
C LEU A 325 21.44 -4.50 -10.63
N GLU A 326 20.15 -4.49 -10.99
CA GLU A 326 19.64 -4.85 -12.30
C GLU A 326 19.49 -3.62 -13.22
N THR A 327 19.15 -2.47 -12.64
CA THR A 327 18.91 -1.24 -13.39
C THR A 327 19.61 -0.06 -12.74
N LEU A 328 20.52 0.58 -13.49
CA LEU A 328 21.21 1.81 -13.11
C LEU A 328 20.90 2.91 -14.14
N ASN A 329 20.20 3.95 -13.73
CA ASN A 329 19.90 5.09 -14.60
C ASN A 329 20.60 6.36 -14.10
N LEU A 330 21.57 6.83 -14.88
CA LEU A 330 22.43 7.97 -14.64
C LEU A 330 22.31 9.05 -15.71
N GLY A 331 21.29 9.00 -16.59
CA GLY A 331 21.19 9.96 -17.68
C GLY A 331 21.10 11.42 -17.19
N ALA A 332 21.43 12.38 -18.06
CA ALA A 332 21.46 13.79 -17.74
C ALA A 332 22.28 14.12 -16.50
N ASN A 333 23.41 13.44 -16.32
CA ASN A 333 24.48 13.79 -15.40
C ASN A 333 25.73 14.19 -16.20
N PRO A 334 26.60 15.08 -15.67
CA PRO A 334 27.84 15.47 -16.33
C PRO A 334 28.93 14.37 -16.27
N ILE A 335 28.57 13.10 -16.51
CA ILE A 335 29.50 11.96 -16.47
C ILE A 335 30.35 11.95 -17.74
N GLU A 336 31.67 11.97 -17.57
CA GLU A 336 32.63 11.98 -18.69
C GLU A 336 33.15 10.58 -19.04
N LYS A 337 33.20 9.69 -18.06
CA LYS A 337 33.71 8.33 -18.21
C LYS A 337 32.93 7.32 -17.37
N ILE A 338 32.79 6.12 -17.90
CA ILE A 338 32.43 4.91 -17.15
C ILE A 338 33.61 3.96 -17.30
N THR A 339 34.07 3.39 -16.18
CA THR A 339 35.22 2.50 -16.23
C THR A 339 34.81 1.14 -16.79
N LYS A 340 35.79 0.39 -17.31
CA LYS A 340 35.53 -0.96 -17.82
C LYS A 340 34.88 -1.84 -16.76
N LYS A 341 35.10 -1.61 -15.45
CA LYS A 341 34.58 -2.41 -14.33
C LYS A 341 33.06 -2.55 -14.28
N ILE A 342 32.31 -1.79 -15.07
CA ILE A 342 30.87 -2.04 -15.32
C ILE A 342 30.58 -3.49 -15.77
N HIS A 343 31.55 -4.21 -16.36
CA HIS A 343 31.43 -5.65 -16.65
C HIS A 343 31.30 -6.54 -15.40
N ASN A 344 31.73 -6.06 -14.24
CA ASN A 344 31.70 -6.81 -12.98
C ASN A 344 30.33 -6.85 -12.32
N MET A 345 29.31 -6.20 -12.89
CA MET A 345 27.96 -6.19 -12.33
C MET A 345 27.16 -7.38 -12.88
N PRO A 346 27.03 -8.51 -12.14
CA PRO A 346 26.54 -9.76 -12.70
C PRO A 346 25.04 -9.70 -13.06
N SER A 347 24.27 -8.92 -12.29
CA SER A 347 22.81 -8.82 -12.43
C SER A 347 22.36 -7.67 -13.31
N LEU A 348 23.27 -6.81 -13.79
CA LEU A 348 22.92 -5.62 -14.55
C LEU A 348 22.25 -6.01 -15.88
N LYS A 349 21.07 -5.43 -16.13
CA LYS A 349 20.25 -5.65 -17.32
C LYS A 349 20.00 -4.35 -18.08
N SER A 350 20.00 -3.21 -17.39
CA SER A 350 19.70 -1.91 -17.99
C SER A 350 20.62 -0.81 -17.45
N LEU A 351 21.27 -0.09 -18.36
CA LEU A 351 22.17 1.03 -18.08
C LEU A 351 21.73 2.27 -18.85
N GLY A 352 21.22 3.27 -18.13
CA GLY A 352 20.83 4.57 -18.70
C GLY A 352 21.96 5.58 -18.57
N LEU A 353 22.52 6.02 -19.70
CA LEU A 353 23.58 7.03 -19.80
C LEU A 353 23.22 8.14 -20.81
N ARG A 354 21.94 8.29 -21.10
CA ARG A 354 21.42 9.30 -22.02
C ARG A 354 21.84 10.70 -21.60
N ASN A 355 22.27 11.53 -22.55
CA ASN A 355 22.62 12.94 -22.30
C ASN A 355 23.66 13.10 -21.19
N CYS A 356 24.70 12.28 -21.20
CA CYS A 356 25.89 12.50 -20.39
C CYS A 356 26.96 13.24 -21.20
N LYS A 357 28.17 13.40 -20.65
CA LYS A 357 29.32 14.02 -21.32
C LYS A 357 30.33 12.95 -21.78
N LEU A 358 29.84 11.78 -22.16
CA LEU A 358 30.69 10.66 -22.53
C LEU A 358 31.40 10.95 -23.85
N LYS A 359 32.73 10.84 -23.84
CA LYS A 359 33.57 10.95 -25.04
C LYS A 359 33.87 9.61 -25.69
N LYS A 360 33.87 8.53 -24.90
CA LYS A 360 34.19 7.17 -25.35
C LYS A 360 33.09 6.19 -24.95
N LEU A 361 32.99 5.10 -25.71
CA LEU A 361 32.06 4.02 -25.39
C LEU A 361 32.37 3.44 -24.00
N PRO A 362 31.38 3.40 -23.09
CA PRO A 362 31.57 2.98 -21.70
C PRO A 362 31.66 1.46 -21.53
N VAL A 363 31.32 0.71 -22.58
CA VAL A 363 31.07 -0.73 -22.56
C VAL A 363 31.62 -1.36 -23.83
N SER A 364 32.14 -2.58 -23.74
CA SER A 364 32.55 -3.33 -24.93
C SER A 364 31.32 -3.69 -25.77
N SER A 365 31.52 -3.95 -27.07
CA SER A 365 30.48 -4.44 -27.97
C SER A 365 29.79 -5.72 -27.45
N TYR A 366 30.51 -6.54 -26.68
CA TYR A 366 29.97 -7.71 -26.00
C TYR A 366 28.95 -7.35 -24.91
N LEU A 367 29.24 -6.35 -24.07
CA LEU A 367 28.36 -5.95 -22.98
C LEU A 367 27.08 -5.28 -23.50
N ILE A 368 27.16 -4.47 -24.57
CA ILE A 368 25.99 -3.86 -25.23
C ILE A 368 25.01 -4.93 -25.76
N LYS A 369 25.50 -6.12 -26.15
CA LYS A 369 24.64 -7.23 -26.59
C LYS A 369 23.92 -7.93 -25.43
N LYS A 370 24.44 -7.83 -24.20
CA LYS A 370 23.91 -8.52 -23.02
C LYS A 370 22.93 -7.66 -22.22
N ILE A 371 23.08 -6.34 -22.25
CA ILE A 371 22.29 -5.40 -21.45
C ILE A 371 21.69 -4.31 -22.32
N GLN A 372 20.54 -3.77 -21.93
CA GLN A 372 19.96 -2.59 -22.57
C GLN A 372 20.77 -1.36 -22.16
N VAL A 373 21.42 -0.69 -23.13
CA VAL A 373 22.18 0.54 -22.87
C VAL A 373 21.55 1.71 -23.64
N ASP A 374 21.21 2.78 -22.93
CA ASP A 374 20.80 4.05 -23.55
C ASP A 374 21.96 5.05 -23.53
N LEU A 375 22.62 5.22 -24.68
CA LEU A 375 23.68 6.22 -24.90
C LEU A 375 23.18 7.44 -25.68
N SER A 376 21.87 7.57 -25.90
CA SER A 376 21.32 8.64 -26.73
C SER A 376 21.70 10.03 -26.21
N LYS A 377 21.83 11.01 -27.09
CA LYS A 377 22.19 12.41 -26.74
C LYS A 377 23.55 12.59 -26.06
N ASN A 378 24.49 11.67 -26.18
CA ASN A 378 25.91 11.94 -25.92
C ASN A 378 26.55 12.48 -27.21
N TYR A 379 26.50 13.79 -27.42
CA TYR A 379 26.91 14.42 -28.68
C TYR A 379 28.43 14.38 -28.91
N GLU A 380 29.21 14.27 -27.85
CA GLU A 380 30.68 14.15 -27.89
C GLU A 380 31.17 12.70 -27.98
N LEU A 381 30.26 11.73 -28.02
CA LEU A 381 30.61 10.31 -28.06
C LEU A 381 31.26 9.99 -29.40
N GLU A 382 32.52 9.56 -29.36
CA GLU A 382 33.21 9.00 -30.53
C GLU A 382 32.30 7.96 -31.19
N ARG A 383 32.06 8.10 -32.51
CA ARG A 383 31.24 7.15 -33.26
C ARG A 383 31.84 5.76 -33.07
N ALA A 384 31.02 4.81 -32.63
CA ALA A 384 31.39 3.40 -32.66
C ALA A 384 31.79 3.04 -34.11
N PRO A 385 32.91 2.35 -34.34
CA PRO A 385 33.25 1.85 -35.67
C PRO A 385 32.19 0.88 -36.20
#